data_AF-A0AA88A2Y3-F1
#
_entry.id   AF-A0AA88A2Y3-F1
#
_cell.length_a   1.000
_cell.length_b   1.000
_cell.length_c   1.000
_cell.angle_alpha   90.00
_cell.angle_beta   90.00
_cell.angle_gamma   90.00
#
_symmetry.space_group_name_H-M   'P 1'
#
loop_
_entity.id
_entity.type
_entity.pdbx_description
1 polymer ?
#
loop_
_entity_poly.entity_id
_entity_poly.type
_entity_poly.pdbx_seq_one_letter_code
_entity_poly.pdbx_strand_id
1 'polypeptide(L)'
;MYNSSAKTWIRAGYWYTGSESPIPDINSALFTHLLCAFANVNSSTYHLSIQSSDEQYFSSFTAIVKRKNPSITTLLSIWNGQAETNKAILGEKGNYSVLSSMLSKASNRKAFIESSIKTARRFGFQGLDLFWLWPNSSSDMTNLGILLDEWSDAVNSESQNSTQSRLMLTMSLRYMPDVGSLSYPIESIKRNLDWGHVVAYDYHLPLKENVTGAHSALYDPHSDSNTDYGIRQWLSRGLPSSKLVLGLPFHGYAWTLVNPKESEIGAKASGVAVTEDGSMSYKYIKWYTRSYGAQIVYNATYVVNYCVIGSSWIGFDDVEAIRAKIAYAKEKKLLGYNIFLVTNDDNWELSRAAYGEQTDKGYKRRLLPIIILPIALITILLIFIVFYVRHKALKSKGMRALGDLSSSRNADTKDPEDLDSDAPKLQVFSFDKIKEATNDFLNANKLGEGGFGLVYKGKLPMGTEIAVKRLSKASTQGVEEFENEVTLTARLQHINLARVLGYCTEREEKMLVYEHTKRGNMKKEWSFSTPSLDDSSSSCKLIKCLQVALLCVQENPKDRPSMLEIYSMLRDETKAIATPKRPM
;
A
#
# COMPACT_ATOMS: atom_id res chain seq x y z
N MET A 1 31.41 7.93 28.04
CA MET A 1 31.00 7.85 26.63
C MET A 1 29.50 8.17 26.57
N TYR A 2 29.15 9.39 26.16
CA TYR A 2 27.75 9.76 25.93
C TYR A 2 27.28 9.06 24.66
N ASN A 3 26.30 8.15 24.81
CA ASN A 3 25.64 7.51 23.68
C ASN A 3 24.82 8.60 22.97
N SER A 4 25.31 9.04 21.81
CA SER A 4 24.61 9.93 20.90
C SER A 4 23.23 9.34 20.60
N SER A 5 22.17 9.90 21.19
CA SER A 5 20.81 9.52 20.85
C SER A 5 20.61 9.89 19.38
N ALA A 6 20.60 8.89 18.49
CA ALA A 6 20.27 9.09 17.09
C ALA A 6 18.92 9.84 17.02
N LYS A 7 18.95 11.06 16.46
CA LYS A 7 17.76 11.90 16.36
C LYS A 7 16.71 11.14 15.55
N THR A 8 15.57 10.82 16.16
CA THR A 8 14.51 10.02 15.52
C THR A 8 14.00 10.73 14.27
N TRP A 9 14.04 10.05 13.12
CA TRP A 9 13.52 10.60 11.86
C TRP A 9 12.01 10.86 11.96
N ILE A 10 11.56 12.05 11.53
CA ILE A 10 10.17 12.47 11.73
C ILE A 10 9.24 11.73 10.77
N ARG A 11 8.18 11.14 11.33
CA ARG A 11 7.08 10.49 10.62
C ARG A 11 5.81 11.11 11.15
N ALA A 12 5.40 12.21 10.53
CA ALA A 12 4.28 13.01 10.94
C ALA A 12 3.05 12.73 10.06
N GLY A 13 1.86 13.02 10.57
CA GLY A 13 0.64 12.90 9.79
C GLY A 13 -0.54 13.63 10.41
N TYR A 14 -1.39 14.17 9.55
CA TYR A 14 -2.61 14.86 9.93
C TYR A 14 -3.78 13.89 10.12
N TRP A 15 -4.53 14.11 11.20
CA TRP A 15 -5.88 13.61 11.40
C TRP A 15 -6.80 14.80 11.68
N TYR A 16 -8.02 14.80 11.14
CA TYR A 16 -9.00 15.86 11.44
C TYR A 16 -10.40 15.29 11.68
N THR A 17 -11.24 16.06 12.36
CA THR A 17 -12.57 15.62 12.84
C THR A 17 -13.55 15.22 11.74
N GLY A 18 -13.43 15.82 10.55
CA GLY A 18 -14.24 15.44 9.39
C GLY A 18 -13.74 14.21 8.63
N SER A 19 -12.73 13.49 9.15
CA SER A 19 -12.25 12.27 8.52
C SER A 19 -13.22 11.09 8.73
N GLU A 20 -13.33 10.22 7.74
CA GLU A 20 -14.22 9.05 7.76
C GLU A 20 -13.78 7.94 8.74
N SER A 21 -12.61 8.07 9.40
CA SER A 21 -12.04 7.03 10.26
C SER A 21 -11.90 7.50 11.70
N PRO A 22 -12.43 6.73 12.67
CA PRO A 22 -12.40 7.10 14.08
C PRO A 22 -10.97 7.02 14.63
N ILE A 23 -10.64 7.88 15.60
CA ILE A 23 -9.29 7.98 16.19
C ILE A 23 -8.71 6.63 16.64
N PRO A 24 -9.46 5.70 17.26
CA PRO A 24 -8.93 4.39 17.69
C PRO A 24 -8.36 3.54 16.54
N ASP A 25 -8.80 3.75 15.30
CA ASP A 25 -8.33 2.99 14.15
C ASP A 25 -6.92 3.39 13.72
N ILE A 26 -6.50 4.63 14.04
CA ILE A 26 -5.18 5.15 13.69
C ILE A 26 -4.08 4.19 14.15
N ASN A 27 -3.25 3.73 13.20
CA ASN A 27 -2.08 2.92 13.51
C ASN A 27 -0.90 3.82 13.94
N SER A 28 -0.98 4.39 15.14
CA SER A 28 -0.01 5.34 15.67
C SER A 28 1.42 4.77 15.81
N ALA A 29 1.60 3.45 15.77
CA ALA A 29 2.92 2.81 15.78
C ALA A 29 3.77 3.14 14.53
N LEU A 30 3.13 3.54 13.43
CA LEU A 30 3.81 3.95 12.19
C LEU A 30 4.34 5.40 12.23
N PHE A 31 3.97 6.16 13.25
CA PHE A 31 4.22 7.60 13.34
C PHE A 31 5.08 7.94 14.56
N THR A 32 5.83 9.04 14.47
CA THR A 32 6.47 9.66 15.63
C THR A 32 5.69 10.87 16.12
N HIS A 33 4.98 11.54 15.21
CA HIS A 33 4.17 12.72 15.50
C HIS A 33 2.80 12.59 14.83
N LEU A 34 1.73 13.01 15.51
CA LEU A 34 0.41 13.15 14.90
C LEU A 34 -0.15 14.54 15.18
N LEU A 35 -0.72 15.15 14.15
CA LEU A 35 -1.28 16.49 14.19
C LEU A 35 -2.81 16.37 14.20
N CYS A 36 -3.43 16.82 15.29
CA CYS A 36 -4.88 16.88 15.43
C CYS A 36 -5.36 18.23 14.86
N ALA A 37 -6.11 18.15 13.77
CA ALA A 37 -6.54 19.27 12.95
C ALA A 37 -8.07 19.44 12.99
N PHE A 38 -8.64 20.65 12.87
CA PHE A 38 -8.00 21.93 13.10
C PHE A 38 -8.73 22.69 14.20
N ALA A 39 -7.97 23.33 15.09
CA ALA A 39 -8.52 24.43 15.89
C ALA A 39 -8.67 25.68 14.99
N ASN A 40 -9.73 26.45 15.20
CA ASN A 40 -10.01 27.70 14.51
C ASN A 40 -9.46 28.89 15.29
N VAL A 41 -9.41 30.07 14.65
CA VAL A 41 -9.07 31.35 15.30
C VAL A 41 -10.30 32.25 15.27
N ASN A 42 -10.77 32.69 16.44
CA ASN A 42 -11.90 33.61 16.50
C ASN A 42 -11.53 34.95 15.85
N SER A 43 -12.31 35.42 14.88
CA SER A 43 -12.02 36.63 14.10
C SER A 43 -12.03 37.93 14.91
N SER A 44 -12.65 37.94 16.08
CA SER A 44 -12.79 39.13 16.92
C SER A 44 -11.81 39.15 18.09
N THR A 45 -11.57 38.00 18.72
CA THR A 45 -10.71 37.89 19.90
C THR A 45 -9.32 37.34 19.60
N TYR A 46 -9.14 36.70 18.44
CA TYR A 46 -7.95 35.95 18.04
C TYR A 46 -7.57 34.80 18.97
N HIS A 47 -8.48 34.41 19.87
CA HIS A 47 -8.34 33.19 20.65
C HIS A 47 -8.61 31.97 19.79
N LEU A 48 -7.94 30.86 20.10
CA LEU A 48 -8.27 29.57 19.51
C LEU A 48 -9.68 29.14 19.95
N SER A 49 -10.41 28.56 19.02
CA SER A 49 -11.71 27.94 19.26
C SER A 49 -11.76 26.56 18.62
N ILE A 50 -12.36 25.61 19.34
CA ILE A 50 -12.70 24.29 18.81
C ILE A 50 -14.23 24.23 18.85
N GLN A 51 -14.85 23.74 17.78
CA GLN A 51 -16.30 23.61 17.73
C GLN A 51 -16.76 22.65 18.83
N SER A 52 -17.90 22.93 19.47
CA SER A 52 -18.37 22.08 20.58
C SER A 52 -18.64 20.63 20.15
N SER A 53 -19.01 20.41 18.88
CA SER A 53 -19.14 19.07 18.29
C SER A 53 -17.82 18.29 18.25
N ASP A 54 -16.70 19.02 18.25
CA ASP A 54 -15.38 18.48 17.98
C ASP A 54 -14.55 18.31 19.26
N GLU A 55 -14.95 18.97 20.35
CA GLU A 55 -14.19 19.05 21.61
C GLU A 55 -13.84 17.67 22.20
N GLN A 56 -14.75 16.69 22.08
CA GLN A 56 -14.50 15.32 22.54
C GLN A 56 -13.35 14.65 21.78
N TYR A 57 -13.22 14.91 20.48
CA TYR A 57 -12.14 14.34 19.69
C TYR A 57 -10.80 14.92 20.11
N PHE A 58 -10.70 16.24 20.27
CA PHE A 58 -9.46 16.91 20.67
C PHE A 58 -9.02 16.52 22.09
N SER A 59 -9.96 16.39 23.03
CA SER A 59 -9.67 15.99 24.42
C SER A 59 -9.22 14.54 24.57
N SER A 60 -9.73 13.64 23.74
CA SER A 60 -9.39 12.21 23.81
C SER A 60 -8.25 11.81 22.86
N PHE A 61 -7.91 12.64 21.86
CA PHE A 61 -6.96 12.31 20.80
C PHE A 61 -5.64 11.75 21.32
N THR A 62 -4.94 12.53 22.15
CA THR A 62 -3.62 12.16 22.69
C THR A 62 -3.67 10.86 23.48
N ALA A 63 -4.69 10.69 24.33
CA ALA A 63 -4.83 9.49 25.14
C ALA A 63 -5.09 8.25 24.28
N ILE A 64 -5.90 8.37 23.22
CA ILE A 64 -6.24 7.25 22.34
C ILE A 64 -5.03 6.81 21.52
N VAL A 65 -4.34 7.75 20.84
CA VAL A 65 -3.20 7.39 19.97
C VAL A 65 -2.02 6.84 20.78
N LYS A 66 -1.86 7.26 22.04
CA LYS A 66 -0.85 6.72 22.95
C LYS A 66 -1.08 5.28 23.36
N ARG A 67 -2.29 4.72 23.22
CA ARG A 67 -2.56 3.30 23.53
C ARG A 67 -1.76 2.35 22.64
N LYS A 68 -1.62 2.70 21.35
CA LYS A 68 -0.85 1.92 20.35
C LYS A 68 0.61 2.36 20.25
N ASN A 69 0.93 3.60 20.63
CA ASN A 69 2.29 4.12 20.64
C ASN A 69 2.50 5.09 21.82
N PRO A 70 2.92 4.62 23.00
CA PRO A 70 3.11 5.48 24.17
C PRO A 70 4.13 6.60 23.99
N SER A 71 5.06 6.45 23.04
CA SER A 71 6.13 7.43 22.75
C SER A 71 5.72 8.52 21.76
N ILE A 72 4.50 8.47 21.22
CA ILE A 72 4.07 9.42 20.19
C ILE A 72 3.89 10.83 20.75
N THR A 73 4.33 11.81 19.98
CA THR A 73 4.10 13.23 20.24
C THR A 73 2.85 13.69 19.48
N THR A 74 1.93 14.38 20.16
CA THR A 74 0.76 14.96 19.52
C THR A 74 0.85 16.48 19.45
N LEU A 75 0.44 17.06 18.33
CA LEU A 75 0.39 18.50 18.12
C LEU A 75 -1.04 18.94 17.83
N LEU A 76 -1.41 20.12 18.32
CA LEU A 76 -2.62 20.82 17.94
C LEU A 76 -2.35 21.66 16.70
N SER A 77 -3.02 21.35 15.59
CA SER A 77 -2.90 22.16 14.37
C SER A 77 -3.99 23.22 14.30
N ILE A 78 -3.58 24.43 13.91
CA ILE A 78 -4.38 25.64 13.91
C ILE A 78 -4.56 26.10 12.47
N TRP A 79 -5.81 26.41 12.12
CA TRP A 79 -6.21 26.92 10.81
C TRP A 79 -7.37 27.90 10.97
N ASN A 80 -7.86 28.50 9.89
CA ASN A 80 -9.05 29.36 9.95
C ASN A 80 -10.03 29.15 8.78
N GLY A 81 -10.38 27.90 8.51
CA GLY A 81 -11.59 27.54 7.76
C GLY A 81 -11.42 27.17 6.28
N GLN A 82 -12.26 26.23 5.87
CA GLN A 82 -12.29 25.53 4.58
C GLN A 82 -12.68 26.45 3.41
N ALA A 83 -13.56 27.42 3.66
CA ALA A 83 -14.11 28.31 2.62
C ALA A 83 -13.07 29.25 1.99
N GLU A 84 -12.08 29.73 2.75
CA GLU A 84 -11.00 30.57 2.20
C GLU A 84 -9.87 29.73 1.59
N THR A 85 -9.75 28.47 2.00
CA THR A 85 -8.69 27.56 1.55
C THR A 85 -8.96 26.99 0.17
N ASN A 86 -10.21 26.67 -0.17
CA ASN A 86 -10.55 26.30 -1.55
C ASN A 86 -10.16 27.43 -2.51
N LYS A 87 -10.47 28.67 -2.16
CA LYS A 87 -10.07 29.85 -2.95
C LYS A 87 -8.56 30.03 -3.02
N ALA A 88 -7.84 29.91 -1.91
CA ALA A 88 -6.39 30.08 -1.86
C ALA A 88 -5.63 28.95 -2.58
N ILE A 89 -6.06 27.69 -2.43
CA ILE A 89 -5.57 26.55 -3.21
C ILE A 89 -5.87 26.81 -4.69
N LEU A 90 -7.03 27.38 -5.04
CA LEU A 90 -7.37 27.79 -6.40
C LEU A 90 -6.60 29.02 -6.92
N GLY A 91 -5.74 29.63 -6.10
CA GLY A 91 -4.99 30.84 -6.48
C GLY A 91 -5.85 32.11 -6.51
N GLU A 92 -7.10 32.04 -6.05
CA GLU A 92 -7.92 33.22 -5.82
C GLU A 92 -7.39 33.98 -4.61
N LYS A 93 -7.36 35.32 -4.72
CA LYS A 93 -7.03 36.20 -3.59
C LYS A 93 -8.18 36.16 -2.59
N GLY A 94 -8.14 35.18 -1.69
CA GLY A 94 -9.01 35.10 -0.52
C GLY A 94 -8.92 36.40 0.28
N ASN A 95 -10.06 36.80 0.85
CA ASN A 95 -10.20 37.99 1.68
C ASN A 95 -9.18 37.94 2.84
N TYR A 96 -8.84 39.10 3.42
CA TYR A 96 -7.83 39.22 4.48
C TYR A 96 -8.09 38.21 5.60
N SER A 97 -7.38 37.08 5.56
CA SER A 97 -7.62 35.97 6.46
C SER A 97 -7.55 36.44 7.91
N VAL A 98 -8.33 35.83 8.79
CA VAL A 98 -8.26 36.12 10.23
C VAL A 98 -6.82 36.05 10.75
N LEU A 99 -5.99 35.18 10.15
CA LEU A 99 -4.56 35.09 10.45
C LEU A 99 -3.77 36.34 10.04
N SER A 100 -4.03 36.96 8.88
CA SER A 100 -3.45 38.26 8.51
C SER A 100 -3.86 39.35 9.51
N SER A 101 -5.15 39.40 9.88
CA SER A 101 -5.64 40.38 10.87
C SER A 101 -5.04 40.16 12.27
N MET A 102 -4.87 38.90 12.67
CA MET A 102 -4.20 38.50 13.91
C MET A 102 -2.74 38.97 13.93
N LEU A 103 -2.03 38.82 12.82
CA LEU A 103 -0.63 39.20 12.70
C LEU A 103 -0.37 40.72 12.75
N SER A 104 -1.35 41.51 12.29
CA SER A 104 -1.19 42.95 12.07
C SER A 104 -0.91 43.79 13.33
N LYS A 105 -1.23 43.28 14.54
CA LYS A 105 -1.06 44.01 15.80
C LYS A 105 -0.46 43.12 16.89
N ALA A 106 0.48 43.67 17.67
CA ALA A 106 1.10 42.96 18.78
C ALA A 106 0.09 42.43 19.82
N SER A 107 -0.97 43.20 20.12
CA SER A 107 -2.04 42.77 21.03
C SER A 107 -2.78 41.52 20.52
N ASN A 108 -3.00 41.44 19.20
CA ASN A 108 -3.72 40.34 18.57
C ASN A 108 -2.84 39.08 18.54
N ARG A 109 -1.57 39.22 18.17
CA ARG A 109 -0.58 38.14 18.25
C ARG A 109 -0.45 37.61 19.67
N LYS A 110 -0.37 38.49 20.67
CA LYS A 110 -0.34 38.10 22.08
C LYS A 110 -1.56 37.27 22.48
N ALA A 111 -2.77 37.73 22.14
CA ALA A 111 -4.01 37.00 22.42
C ALA A 111 -4.03 35.60 21.77
N PHE A 112 -3.57 35.51 20.52
CA PHE A 112 -3.41 34.24 19.80
C PHE A 112 -2.40 33.32 20.49
N ILE A 113 -1.19 33.82 20.78
CA ILE A 113 -0.11 33.07 21.42
C ILE A 113 -0.57 32.51 22.76
N GLU A 114 -1.08 33.35 23.66
CA GLU A 114 -1.53 32.94 24.99
C GLU A 114 -2.66 31.91 24.91
N SER A 115 -3.63 32.14 24.02
CA SER A 115 -4.74 31.21 23.80
C SER A 115 -4.27 29.87 23.21
N SER A 116 -3.30 29.89 22.29
CA SER A 116 -2.78 28.68 21.66
C SER A 116 -2.09 27.76 22.67
N ILE A 117 -1.22 28.32 23.52
CA ILE A 117 -0.51 27.61 24.57
C ILE A 117 -1.52 27.02 25.57
N LYS A 118 -2.44 27.86 26.06
CA LYS A 118 -3.49 27.43 27.00
C LYS A 118 -4.34 26.29 26.43
N THR A 119 -4.71 26.38 25.15
CA THR A 119 -5.53 25.36 24.49
C THR A 119 -4.76 24.06 24.29
N ALA A 120 -3.51 24.11 23.83
CA ALA A 120 -2.67 22.92 23.71
C ALA A 120 -2.52 22.19 25.04
N ARG A 121 -2.23 22.93 26.13
CA ARG A 121 -2.13 22.34 27.47
C ARG A 121 -3.45 21.77 27.97
N ARG A 122 -4.57 22.49 27.78
CA ARG A 122 -5.92 22.02 28.17
C ARG A 122 -6.26 20.67 27.56
N PHE A 123 -5.93 20.46 26.28
CA PHE A 123 -6.22 19.21 25.57
C PHE A 123 -5.04 18.22 25.57
N GLY A 124 -4.00 18.49 26.36
CA GLY A 124 -2.88 17.58 26.57
C GLY A 124 -2.02 17.36 25.33
N PHE A 125 -1.88 18.35 24.44
CA PHE A 125 -0.96 18.31 23.30
C PHE A 125 0.47 18.67 23.73
N GLN A 126 1.46 18.15 23.00
CA GLN A 126 2.89 18.39 23.22
C GLN A 126 3.49 19.41 22.23
N GLY A 127 2.69 19.93 21.30
CA GLY A 127 3.11 20.99 20.42
C GLY A 127 1.95 21.68 19.72
N LEU A 128 2.31 22.71 18.98
CA LEU A 128 1.45 23.59 18.22
C LEU A 128 1.94 23.62 16.77
N ASP A 129 0.98 23.58 15.86
CA ASP A 129 1.24 23.63 14.43
C ASP A 129 0.41 24.74 13.79
N LEU A 130 1.04 25.62 13.02
CA LEU A 130 0.34 26.66 12.26
C LEU A 130 0.17 26.22 10.80
N PHE A 131 -1.07 25.92 10.40
CA PHE A 131 -1.43 25.50 9.06
C PHE A 131 -2.04 26.66 8.26
N TRP A 132 -1.21 27.52 7.68
CA TRP A 132 -1.66 28.71 6.92
C TRP A 132 -1.34 28.60 5.43
N LEU A 133 -2.39 28.46 4.61
CA LEU A 133 -2.32 28.35 3.15
C LEU A 133 -2.98 29.57 2.46
N TRP A 134 -2.35 30.71 2.22
CA TRP A 134 -0.96 31.11 2.48
C TRP A 134 -0.95 32.57 2.95
N PRO A 135 0.12 33.04 3.61
CA PRO A 135 0.39 34.48 3.75
C PRO A 135 0.30 35.15 2.37
N ASN A 136 -0.49 36.22 2.25
CA ASN A 136 -0.87 36.77 0.94
C ASN A 136 -0.27 38.16 0.65
N SER A 137 0.43 38.75 1.62
CA SER A 137 1.06 40.06 1.50
C SER A 137 2.50 40.06 2.05
N SER A 138 3.33 41.00 1.60
CA SER A 138 4.69 41.19 2.16
C SER A 138 4.64 41.59 3.64
N SER A 139 3.56 42.27 4.06
CA SER A 139 3.29 42.58 5.47
C SER A 139 3.02 41.31 6.27
N ASP A 140 2.22 40.38 5.73
CA ASP A 140 1.96 39.09 6.36
C ASP A 140 3.26 38.31 6.57
N MET A 141 4.13 38.24 5.56
CA MET A 141 5.42 37.56 5.66
C MET A 141 6.33 38.17 6.74
N THR A 142 6.36 39.50 6.83
CA THR A 142 7.14 40.22 7.85
C THR A 142 6.56 39.95 9.25
N ASN A 143 5.26 40.12 9.41
CA ASN A 143 4.58 39.92 10.70
C ASN A 143 4.57 38.45 11.13
N LEU A 144 4.59 37.50 10.19
CA LEU A 144 4.78 36.09 10.47
C LEU A 144 6.12 35.86 11.16
N GLY A 145 7.19 36.51 10.70
CA GLY A 145 8.50 36.44 11.35
C GLY A 145 8.45 36.91 12.80
N ILE A 146 7.74 38.02 13.05
CA ILE A 146 7.54 38.59 14.39
C ILE A 146 6.71 37.65 15.28
N LEU A 147 5.62 37.08 14.74
CA LEU A 147 4.82 36.08 15.46
C LEU A 147 5.67 34.90 15.90
N LEU A 148 6.49 34.34 14.99
CA LEU A 148 7.31 33.18 15.31
C LEU A 148 8.32 33.48 16.42
N ASP A 149 8.90 34.67 16.45
CA ASP A 149 9.78 35.13 17.54
C ASP A 149 9.00 35.20 18.88
N GLU A 150 7.89 35.95 18.90
CA GLU A 150 7.06 36.11 20.11
C GLU A 150 6.48 34.77 20.61
N TRP A 151 6.09 33.89 19.69
CA TRP A 151 5.49 32.59 20.01
C TRP A 151 6.51 31.64 20.63
N SER A 152 7.74 31.61 20.08
CA SER A 152 8.83 30.81 20.61
C SER A 152 9.24 31.28 22.01
N ASP A 153 9.32 32.60 22.22
CA ASP A 153 9.64 33.19 23.53
C ASP A 153 8.58 32.88 24.58
N ALA A 154 7.30 32.98 24.22
CA ALA A 154 6.19 32.65 25.11
C ALA A 154 6.18 31.16 25.49
N VAL A 155 6.42 30.27 24.53
CA VAL A 155 6.50 28.82 24.77
C VAL A 155 7.72 28.45 25.63
N ASN A 156 8.87 29.10 25.43
CA ASN A 156 10.03 28.94 26.30
C ASN A 156 9.71 29.38 27.73
N SER A 157 9.12 30.57 27.88
CA SER A 157 8.79 31.16 29.18
C SER A 157 7.76 30.32 29.94
N GLU A 158 6.74 29.77 29.26
CA GLU A 158 5.76 28.87 29.88
C GLU A 158 6.40 27.58 30.40
N SER A 159 7.35 27.02 29.65
CA SER A 159 8.04 25.79 30.06
C SER A 159 8.98 25.98 31.24
N GLN A 160 9.61 27.16 31.37
CA GLN A 160 10.47 27.49 32.53
C GLN A 160 9.64 27.68 33.81
N ASN A 161 8.40 28.11 33.67
CA ASN A 161 7.47 28.38 34.78
C ASN A 161 6.54 27.20 35.07
N SER A 162 6.71 26.05 34.40
CA SER A 162 5.91 24.85 34.62
C SER A 162 6.80 23.61 34.76
N THR A 163 6.21 22.49 35.19
CA THR A 163 6.88 21.18 35.19
C THR A 163 6.78 20.48 33.83
N GLN A 164 6.13 21.11 32.84
CA GLN A 164 5.88 20.53 31.53
C GLN A 164 7.01 20.86 30.55
N SER A 165 7.30 19.93 29.64
CA SER A 165 8.27 20.17 28.57
C SER A 165 7.78 21.28 27.63
N ARG A 166 8.72 22.05 27.07
CA ARG A 166 8.46 23.04 26.00
C ARG A 166 7.56 22.44 24.91
N LEU A 167 6.52 23.19 24.51
CA LEU A 167 5.70 22.83 23.36
C LEU A 167 6.55 22.88 22.08
N MET A 168 6.42 21.89 21.21
CA MET A 168 7.00 21.97 19.87
C MET A 168 6.27 23.02 19.04
N LEU A 169 6.97 23.74 18.17
CA LEU A 169 6.40 24.69 17.23
C LEU A 169 6.69 24.25 15.79
N THR A 170 5.63 24.05 15.01
CA THR A 170 5.72 23.64 13.60
C THR A 170 4.82 24.48 12.71
N MET A 171 5.06 24.44 11.40
CA MET A 171 4.27 25.22 10.45
C MET A 171 4.24 24.54 9.08
N SER A 172 3.11 24.67 8.38
CA SER A 172 3.01 24.33 6.96
C SER A 172 3.78 25.36 6.12
N LEU A 173 4.66 24.88 5.26
CA LEU A 173 5.41 25.71 4.33
C LEU A 173 4.90 25.47 2.90
N ARG A 174 4.84 26.53 2.10
CA ARG A 174 4.64 26.39 0.65
C ARG A 174 5.81 25.59 0.06
N TYR A 175 5.57 24.89 -1.05
CA TYR A 175 6.61 24.10 -1.72
C TYR A 175 7.88 24.91 -2.05
N MET A 176 7.74 26.20 -2.33
CA MET A 176 8.86 27.14 -2.51
C MET A 176 8.77 28.34 -1.54
N PRO A 177 9.91 28.90 -1.11
CA PRO A 177 9.97 30.01 -0.15
C PRO A 177 9.59 31.38 -0.74
N ASP A 178 9.69 31.54 -2.06
CA ASP A 178 9.52 32.82 -2.75
C ASP A 178 8.48 32.69 -3.86
N VAL A 179 7.48 33.59 -3.89
CA VAL A 179 6.48 33.65 -4.96
C VAL A 179 6.20 35.11 -5.31
N GLY A 180 6.65 35.53 -6.48
CA GLY A 180 6.59 36.94 -6.88
C GLY A 180 7.38 37.81 -5.89
N SER A 181 6.70 38.76 -5.24
CA SER A 181 7.28 39.62 -4.20
C SER A 181 7.13 39.07 -2.76
N LEU A 182 6.51 37.91 -2.60
CA LEU A 182 6.31 37.28 -1.29
C LEU A 182 7.49 36.37 -0.98
N SER A 183 8.09 36.53 0.20
CA SER A 183 9.24 35.73 0.65
C SER A 183 9.04 35.34 2.11
N TYR A 184 9.17 34.06 2.42
CA TYR A 184 9.06 33.59 3.81
C TYR A 184 10.20 34.14 4.70
N PRO A 185 9.95 34.41 6.00
CA PRO A 185 10.95 34.90 6.94
C PRO A 185 11.92 33.79 7.39
N ILE A 186 12.83 33.38 6.49
CA ILE A 186 13.70 32.20 6.66
C ILE A 186 14.45 32.18 7.99
N GLU A 187 15.07 33.30 8.40
CA GLU A 187 15.85 33.35 9.63
C GLU A 187 14.99 33.20 10.90
N SER A 188 13.75 33.72 10.88
CA SER A 188 12.80 33.51 11.99
C SER A 188 12.33 32.05 12.02
N ILE A 189 11.99 31.45 10.87
CA ILE A 189 11.65 30.03 10.77
C ILE A 189 12.77 29.14 11.33
N LYS A 190 14.00 29.39 10.90
CA LYS A 190 15.20 28.64 11.30
C LYS A 190 15.44 28.70 12.81
N ARG A 191 15.25 29.88 13.42
CA ARG A 191 15.46 30.11 14.86
C ARG A 191 14.34 29.52 15.71
N ASN A 192 13.08 29.68 15.29
CA ASN A 192 11.93 29.52 16.18
C ASN A 192 11.14 28.22 16.03
N LEU A 193 11.09 27.64 14.82
CA LEU A 193 10.34 26.40 14.58
C LEU A 193 11.20 25.18 14.82
N ASP A 194 10.65 24.13 15.41
CA ASP A 194 11.29 22.82 15.49
C ASP A 194 11.47 22.23 14.08
N TRP A 195 10.44 22.35 13.22
CA TRP A 195 10.53 22.12 11.77
C TRP A 195 9.37 22.79 11.02
N GLY A 196 9.57 23.01 9.72
CA GLY A 196 8.50 23.29 8.76
C GLY A 196 8.25 22.08 7.89
N HIS A 197 6.98 21.77 7.61
CA HIS A 197 6.61 20.71 6.69
C HIS A 197 6.13 21.29 5.36
N VAL A 198 6.78 20.89 4.29
CA VAL A 198 6.59 21.46 2.95
C VAL A 198 5.38 20.79 2.29
N VAL A 199 4.36 21.57 1.96
CA VAL A 199 3.20 21.10 1.19
C VAL A 199 3.65 20.90 -0.26
N ALA A 200 4.13 19.69 -0.56
CA ALA A 200 4.73 19.30 -1.82
C ALA A 200 3.74 18.52 -2.72
N TYR A 201 2.54 19.07 -2.83
CA TYR A 201 1.42 18.50 -3.57
C TYR A 201 0.45 19.62 -3.96
N ASP A 202 -0.59 19.26 -4.72
CA ASP A 202 -1.60 20.15 -5.30
C ASP A 202 -1.05 21.15 -6.31
N TYR A 203 0.01 20.75 -7.03
CA TYR A 203 0.63 21.55 -8.10
C TYR A 203 -0.31 21.74 -9.29
N HIS A 204 -1.06 20.70 -9.63
CA HIS A 204 -1.99 20.64 -10.76
C HIS A 204 -3.36 20.20 -10.26
N LEU A 205 -4.41 20.94 -10.63
CA LEU A 205 -5.77 20.73 -10.12
C LEU A 205 -6.82 20.79 -11.24
N PRO A 206 -7.82 19.89 -11.25
CA PRO A 206 -8.84 19.83 -12.30
C PRO A 206 -9.79 21.02 -12.33
N LEU A 207 -9.91 21.74 -11.22
CA LEU A 207 -10.65 23.00 -11.13
C LEU A 207 -9.92 24.18 -11.80
N LYS A 208 -8.62 24.05 -12.08
CA LYS A 208 -7.79 25.11 -12.68
C LYS A 208 -7.36 24.83 -14.11
N GLU A 209 -7.20 23.54 -14.43
CA GLU A 209 -6.46 23.11 -15.60
C GLU A 209 -7.29 22.15 -16.45
N ASN A 210 -7.38 22.48 -17.74
CA ASN A 210 -8.00 21.64 -18.77
C ASN A 210 -7.01 20.62 -19.37
N VAL A 211 -6.02 20.21 -18.59
CA VAL A 211 -5.06 19.16 -18.91
C VAL A 211 -4.82 18.31 -17.67
N THR A 212 -4.56 17.01 -17.85
CA THR A 212 -4.16 16.13 -16.74
C THR A 212 -2.80 16.56 -16.20
N GLY A 213 -2.59 16.41 -14.88
CA GLY A 213 -1.37 16.90 -14.25
C GLY A 213 -0.88 16.05 -13.09
N ALA A 214 0.45 16.08 -12.87
CA ALA A 214 1.11 15.38 -11.79
C ALA A 214 1.05 16.22 -10.49
N HIS A 215 -0.08 16.19 -9.78
CA HIS A 215 -0.34 17.10 -8.64
C HIS A 215 0.71 17.03 -7.52
N SER A 216 1.50 15.96 -7.42
CA SER A 216 2.49 15.73 -6.38
C SER A 216 3.89 15.44 -6.93
N ALA A 217 4.18 15.85 -8.18
CA ALA A 217 5.42 15.54 -8.88
C ALA A 217 6.69 15.70 -8.01
N LEU A 218 7.52 14.66 -7.94
CA LEU A 218 8.85 14.78 -7.32
C LEU A 218 9.78 15.60 -8.23
N TYR A 219 9.72 15.31 -9.53
CA TYR A 219 10.45 15.99 -10.59
C TYR A 219 9.47 16.37 -11.70
N ASP A 220 9.77 17.47 -12.40
CA ASP A 220 9.06 17.83 -13.64
C ASP A 220 10.10 18.43 -14.61
N PRO A 221 10.32 17.83 -15.79
CA PRO A 221 11.27 18.35 -16.77
C PRO A 221 10.78 19.61 -17.50
N HIS A 222 9.51 19.99 -17.36
CA HIS A 222 8.86 21.05 -18.10
C HIS A 222 8.37 22.21 -17.22
N SER A 223 8.45 22.08 -15.89
CA SER A 223 7.96 23.08 -14.94
C SER A 223 8.76 23.09 -13.65
N ASP A 224 8.83 24.26 -13.00
CA ASP A 224 9.35 24.41 -11.63
C ASP A 224 8.34 23.97 -10.56
N SER A 225 7.13 23.58 -10.95
CA SER A 225 6.06 23.10 -10.06
C SER A 225 6.28 21.65 -9.65
N ASN A 226 7.40 21.38 -8.99
CA ASN A 226 7.76 20.06 -8.49
C ASN A 226 8.48 20.14 -7.14
N THR A 227 8.47 19.01 -6.44
CA THR A 227 9.03 18.88 -5.09
C THR A 227 10.52 19.17 -5.04
N ASP A 228 11.32 18.63 -5.97
CA ASP A 228 12.78 18.80 -5.93
C ASP A 228 13.20 20.25 -6.13
N TYR A 229 12.56 20.95 -7.08
CA TYR A 229 12.76 22.37 -7.26
C TYR A 229 12.48 23.14 -5.97
N GLY A 230 11.31 22.93 -5.38
CA GLY A 230 10.90 23.59 -4.13
C GLY A 230 11.86 23.36 -2.97
N ILE A 231 12.26 22.11 -2.73
CA ILE A 231 13.23 21.75 -1.69
C ILE A 231 14.59 22.43 -1.95
N ARG A 232 15.08 22.45 -3.20
CA ARG A 232 16.33 23.15 -3.54
C ARG A 232 16.24 24.65 -3.27
N GLN A 233 15.10 25.29 -3.50
CA GLN A 233 14.91 26.71 -3.19
C GLN A 233 14.93 26.99 -1.68
N TRP A 234 14.29 26.15 -0.87
CA TRP A 234 14.36 26.30 0.59
C TRP A 234 15.79 26.16 1.13
N LEU A 235 16.54 25.19 0.61
CA LEU A 235 17.94 24.96 0.98
C LEU A 235 18.85 26.10 0.50
N SER A 236 18.69 26.59 -0.73
CA SER A 236 19.49 27.68 -1.29
C SER A 236 19.27 29.01 -0.55
N ARG A 237 18.06 29.23 -0.02
CA ARG A 237 17.71 30.36 0.83
C ARG A 237 18.18 30.24 2.28
N GLY A 238 18.86 29.14 2.65
CA GLY A 238 19.55 29.00 3.92
C GLY A 238 18.78 28.27 5.03
N LEU A 239 17.59 27.73 4.75
CA LEU A 239 16.90 26.86 5.70
C LEU A 239 17.58 25.48 5.69
N PRO A 240 18.08 24.97 6.83
CA PRO A 240 18.79 23.69 6.83
C PRO A 240 17.84 22.52 6.60
N SER A 241 18.33 21.48 5.93
CA SER A 241 17.56 20.25 5.66
C SER A 241 17.01 19.61 6.94
N SER A 242 17.71 19.77 8.07
CA SER A 242 17.30 19.30 9.40
C SER A 242 16.13 20.07 10.02
N LYS A 243 15.59 21.09 9.35
CA LYS A 243 14.35 21.82 9.71
C LYS A 243 13.23 21.58 8.71
N LEU A 244 13.46 20.78 7.67
CA LEU A 244 12.51 20.52 6.59
C LEU A 244 11.96 19.10 6.69
N VAL A 245 10.64 18.99 6.61
CA VAL A 245 9.90 17.74 6.55
C VAL A 245 9.12 17.69 5.24
N LEU A 246 9.23 16.60 4.47
CA LEU A 246 8.59 16.47 3.16
C LEU A 246 7.10 16.14 3.30
N GLY A 247 6.21 16.94 2.71
CA GLY A 247 4.78 16.63 2.64
C GLY A 247 4.48 15.53 1.61
N LEU A 248 3.61 14.59 1.97
CA LEU A 248 3.14 13.49 1.13
C LEU A 248 1.61 13.50 1.06
N PRO A 249 1.00 13.53 -0.13
CA PRO A 249 -0.45 13.45 -0.27
C PRO A 249 -0.91 11.99 -0.26
N PHE A 250 -1.83 11.65 0.63
CA PHE A 250 -2.58 10.40 0.55
C PHE A 250 -3.90 10.65 -0.16
N HIS A 251 -3.86 11.38 -1.25
CA HIS A 251 -5.02 11.69 -2.08
C HIS A 251 -4.52 11.90 -3.51
N GLY A 252 -5.46 11.99 -4.42
CA GLY A 252 -5.22 12.30 -5.82
C GLY A 252 -6.34 13.15 -6.39
N TYR A 253 -6.25 13.42 -7.68
CA TYR A 253 -7.24 14.20 -8.41
C TYR A 253 -7.67 13.52 -9.71
N ALA A 254 -8.94 13.69 -10.03
CA ALA A 254 -9.60 13.11 -11.19
C ALA A 254 -9.99 14.19 -12.21
N TRP A 255 -9.59 13.97 -13.46
CA TRP A 255 -9.92 14.77 -14.64
C TRP A 255 -10.79 13.97 -15.61
N THR A 256 -11.67 14.65 -16.33
CA THR A 256 -12.39 14.09 -17.47
C THR A 256 -11.56 14.29 -18.74
N LEU A 257 -11.01 13.23 -19.32
CA LEU A 257 -10.29 13.25 -20.60
C LEU A 257 -11.21 13.63 -21.75
N VAL A 258 -10.70 14.48 -22.66
CA VAL A 258 -11.37 14.75 -23.94
C VAL A 258 -11.29 13.54 -24.86
N ASN A 259 -10.14 12.86 -24.88
CA ASN A 259 -9.92 11.65 -25.65
C ASN A 259 -9.30 10.57 -24.75
N PRO A 260 -10.05 9.51 -24.37
CA PRO A 260 -9.52 8.44 -23.51
C PRO A 260 -8.29 7.69 -24.07
N LYS A 261 -8.04 7.78 -25.39
CA LYS A 261 -6.85 7.18 -26.01
C LYS A 261 -5.57 8.00 -25.76
N GLU A 262 -5.71 9.26 -25.39
CA GLU A 262 -4.62 10.16 -25.01
C GLU A 262 -4.67 10.32 -23.49
N SER A 263 -3.83 9.58 -22.77
CA SER A 263 -3.93 9.47 -21.30
C SER A 263 -2.60 9.67 -20.56
N GLU A 264 -1.61 10.23 -21.25
CA GLU A 264 -0.36 10.66 -20.62
C GLU A 264 -0.61 11.88 -19.71
N ILE A 265 0.38 12.20 -18.87
CA ILE A 265 0.37 13.45 -18.10
C ILE A 265 0.45 14.61 -19.10
N GLY A 266 -0.41 15.62 -18.97
CA GLY A 266 -0.57 16.72 -19.93
C GLY A 266 -1.62 16.46 -21.02
N ALA A 267 -2.33 15.32 -20.98
CA ALA A 267 -3.41 15.04 -21.91
C ALA A 267 -4.57 16.02 -21.76
N LYS A 268 -5.26 16.35 -22.86
CA LYS A 268 -6.40 17.28 -22.84
C LYS A 268 -7.55 16.76 -21.98
N ALA A 269 -8.04 17.61 -21.09
CA ALA A 269 -9.16 17.34 -20.20
C ALA A 269 -10.24 18.43 -20.33
N SER A 270 -11.48 18.08 -19.99
CA SER A 270 -12.63 18.99 -19.96
C SER A 270 -13.02 19.44 -18.56
N GLY A 271 -12.16 19.20 -17.57
CA GLY A 271 -12.35 19.60 -16.17
C GLY A 271 -12.44 18.40 -15.22
N VAL A 272 -13.18 18.60 -14.13
CA VAL A 272 -13.32 17.67 -13.00
C VAL A 272 -13.98 16.34 -13.39
N ALA A 273 -13.58 15.25 -12.74
CA ALA A 273 -14.24 13.94 -12.79
C ALA A 273 -14.47 13.36 -11.38
N VAL A 274 -15.37 12.38 -11.30
CA VAL A 274 -15.65 11.52 -10.12
C VAL A 274 -16.28 12.23 -8.91
N THR A 275 -15.63 13.24 -8.34
CA THR A 275 -16.10 14.01 -7.18
C THR A 275 -16.31 15.47 -7.54
N GLU A 276 -16.90 16.27 -6.65
CA GLU A 276 -17.26 17.68 -6.91
C GLU A 276 -16.06 18.57 -7.26
N ASP A 277 -14.91 18.33 -6.60
CA ASP A 277 -13.65 19.05 -6.83
C ASP A 277 -12.56 18.19 -7.49
N GLY A 278 -12.91 16.94 -7.81
CA GLY A 278 -12.01 15.94 -8.38
C GLY A 278 -11.09 15.28 -7.36
N SER A 279 -11.07 15.73 -6.11
CA SER A 279 -10.23 15.12 -5.08
C SER A 279 -10.74 13.71 -4.73
N MET A 280 -9.81 12.79 -4.52
CA MET A 280 -10.10 11.42 -4.12
C MET A 280 -9.10 10.95 -3.06
N SER A 281 -9.56 10.40 -1.94
CA SER A 281 -8.69 9.75 -0.97
C SER A 281 -8.00 8.53 -1.60
N TYR A 282 -6.76 8.21 -1.20
CA TYR A 282 -6.06 7.04 -1.73
C TYR A 282 -6.87 5.74 -1.57
N LYS A 283 -7.51 5.54 -0.40
CA LYS A 283 -8.44 4.43 -0.16
C LYS A 283 -9.59 4.40 -1.17
N TYR A 284 -10.18 5.55 -1.50
CA TYR A 284 -11.23 5.61 -2.51
C TYR A 284 -10.69 5.29 -3.91
N ILE A 285 -9.50 5.79 -4.27
CA ILE A 285 -8.82 5.45 -5.53
C ILE A 285 -8.55 3.94 -5.62
N LYS A 286 -8.08 3.30 -4.54
CA LYS A 286 -7.84 1.85 -4.51
C LYS A 286 -9.14 1.05 -4.60
N TRP A 287 -10.21 1.49 -3.94
CA TRP A 287 -11.53 0.89 -4.14
C TRP A 287 -11.99 1.03 -5.59
N TYR A 288 -11.91 2.24 -6.15
CA TYR A 288 -12.37 2.56 -7.50
C TYR A 288 -11.63 1.74 -8.57
N THR A 289 -10.29 1.74 -8.52
CA THR A 289 -9.45 0.94 -9.43
C THR A 289 -9.73 -0.56 -9.35
N ARG A 290 -9.95 -1.12 -8.15
CA ARG A 290 -10.32 -2.53 -7.97
C ARG A 290 -11.70 -2.85 -8.55
N SER A 291 -12.68 -1.98 -8.34
CA SER A 291 -14.05 -2.16 -8.83
C SER A 291 -14.14 -2.17 -10.36
N TYR A 292 -13.32 -1.38 -11.04
CA TYR A 292 -13.30 -1.28 -12.50
C TYR A 292 -12.18 -2.07 -13.18
N GLY A 293 -11.37 -2.83 -12.43
CA GLY A 293 -10.25 -3.59 -12.98
C GLY A 293 -9.19 -2.73 -13.67
N ALA A 294 -9.02 -1.48 -13.22
CA ALA A 294 -8.14 -0.51 -13.85
C ALA A 294 -6.67 -0.81 -13.57
N GLN A 295 -5.83 -0.70 -14.60
CA GLN A 295 -4.38 -0.76 -14.42
C GLN A 295 -3.86 0.57 -13.88
N ILE A 296 -3.03 0.49 -12.84
CA ILE A 296 -2.29 1.64 -12.30
C ILE A 296 -0.95 1.73 -13.02
N VAL A 297 -0.64 2.90 -13.55
CA VAL A 297 0.62 3.21 -14.24
C VAL A 297 1.50 4.02 -13.30
N TYR A 298 2.75 3.59 -13.13
CA TYR A 298 3.78 4.36 -12.45
C TYR A 298 4.58 5.17 -13.48
N ASN A 299 4.64 6.48 -13.30
CA ASN A 299 5.44 7.36 -14.13
C ASN A 299 6.75 7.70 -13.42
N ALA A 300 7.87 7.16 -13.91
CA ALA A 300 9.19 7.37 -13.32
C ALA A 300 9.77 8.79 -13.55
N THR A 301 9.31 9.50 -14.58
CA THR A 301 9.74 10.88 -14.86
C THR A 301 9.23 11.83 -13.77
N TYR A 302 7.95 11.72 -13.41
CA TYR A 302 7.32 12.58 -12.42
C TYR A 302 7.32 11.99 -11.00
N VAL A 303 7.54 10.67 -10.88
CA VAL A 303 7.48 9.90 -9.64
C VAL A 303 6.08 10.02 -9.00
N VAL A 304 5.08 9.70 -9.80
CA VAL A 304 3.66 9.65 -9.43
C VAL A 304 3.01 8.44 -10.10
N ASN A 305 1.79 8.11 -9.69
CA ASN A 305 0.96 7.10 -10.30
C ASN A 305 -0.27 7.74 -10.95
N TYR A 306 -0.83 7.07 -11.94
CA TYR A 306 -2.13 7.42 -12.46
C TYR A 306 -2.87 6.19 -13.00
N CYS A 307 -4.18 6.30 -13.18
CA CYS A 307 -4.99 5.30 -13.86
C CYS A 307 -6.06 5.96 -14.73
N VAL A 308 -6.63 5.18 -15.65
CA VAL A 308 -7.71 5.62 -16.55
C VAL A 308 -8.88 4.64 -16.47
N ILE A 309 -10.08 5.16 -16.22
CA ILE A 309 -11.33 4.41 -16.14
C ILE A 309 -12.37 5.13 -16.97
N GLY A 310 -12.73 4.56 -18.12
CA GLY A 310 -13.56 5.27 -19.10
C GLY A 310 -12.87 6.57 -19.56
N SER A 311 -13.51 7.71 -19.34
CA SER A 311 -12.91 9.04 -19.57
C SER A 311 -12.29 9.65 -18.32
N SER A 312 -12.34 9.01 -17.16
CA SER A 312 -11.74 9.53 -15.94
C SER A 312 -10.26 9.18 -15.86
N TRP A 313 -9.40 10.19 -15.81
CA TRP A 313 -7.97 10.08 -15.53
C TRP A 313 -7.72 10.49 -14.09
N ILE A 314 -7.05 9.65 -13.30
CA ILE A 314 -6.86 9.87 -11.86
C ILE A 314 -5.37 9.83 -11.55
N GLY A 315 -4.78 10.93 -11.10
CA GLY A 315 -3.37 11.04 -10.69
C GLY A 315 -3.23 11.05 -9.17
N PHE A 316 -2.27 10.28 -8.63
CA PHE A 316 -2.06 10.07 -7.18
C PHE A 316 -0.67 9.49 -6.89
N ASP A 317 -0.32 9.34 -5.61
CA ASP A 317 0.86 8.55 -5.19
C ASP A 317 0.45 7.13 -4.78
N ASP A 318 1.04 6.11 -5.41
CA ASP A 318 0.98 4.72 -4.93
C ASP A 318 2.29 4.33 -4.23
N VAL A 319 2.38 3.08 -3.78
CA VAL A 319 3.47 2.52 -2.98
C VAL A 319 4.85 2.81 -3.56
N GLU A 320 5.04 2.67 -4.88
CA GLU A 320 6.32 2.94 -5.55
C GLU A 320 6.73 4.42 -5.48
N ALA A 321 5.78 5.34 -5.73
CA ALA A 321 6.02 6.77 -5.64
C ALA A 321 6.35 7.20 -4.21
N ILE A 322 5.61 6.71 -3.21
CA ILE A 322 5.89 6.98 -1.80
C ILE A 322 7.29 6.48 -1.41
N ARG A 323 7.68 5.26 -1.78
CA ARG A 323 9.03 4.75 -1.50
C ARG A 323 10.12 5.60 -2.13
N ALA A 324 9.93 6.04 -3.37
CA ALA A 324 10.88 6.91 -4.06
C ALA A 324 11.01 8.28 -3.39
N LYS A 325 9.89 8.91 -2.99
CA LYS A 325 9.88 10.19 -2.27
C LYS A 325 10.52 10.09 -0.88
N ILE A 326 10.36 8.95 -0.20
CA ILE A 326 11.04 8.67 1.07
C ILE A 326 12.55 8.47 0.88
N ALA A 327 12.96 7.77 -0.17
CA ALA A 327 14.37 7.64 -0.52
C ALA A 327 15.00 9.01 -0.81
N TYR A 328 14.29 9.85 -1.58
CA TYR A 328 14.68 11.24 -1.84
C TYR A 328 14.83 12.06 -0.56
N ALA A 329 13.85 12.01 0.35
CA ALA A 329 13.91 12.76 1.61
C ALA A 329 15.14 12.35 2.45
N LYS A 330 15.47 11.06 2.47
CA LYS A 330 16.68 10.54 3.14
C LYS A 330 17.97 11.00 2.44
N GLU A 331 18.01 10.95 1.11
CA GLU A 331 19.15 11.41 0.29
C GLU A 331 19.45 12.90 0.53
N LYS A 332 18.40 13.74 0.52
CA LYS A 332 18.49 15.18 0.82
C LYS A 332 18.69 15.49 2.31
N LYS A 333 18.79 14.46 3.16
CA LYS A 333 18.96 14.59 4.61
C LYS A 333 17.89 15.47 5.25
N LEU A 334 16.66 15.38 4.74
CA LEU A 334 15.50 16.04 5.35
C LEU A 334 15.21 15.40 6.71
N LEU A 335 14.59 16.17 7.60
CA LEU A 335 14.28 15.75 8.96
C LEU A 335 13.25 14.61 9.01
N GLY A 336 12.43 14.45 7.97
CA GLY A 336 11.39 13.43 7.90
C GLY A 336 10.37 13.68 6.80
N TYR A 337 9.17 13.11 6.99
CA TYR A 337 8.00 13.37 6.17
C TYR A 337 6.74 13.67 7.01
N ASN A 338 5.76 14.29 6.38
CA ASN A 338 4.45 14.59 6.93
C ASN A 338 3.35 14.19 5.94
N ILE A 339 2.29 13.52 6.41
CA ILE A 339 1.21 13.01 5.56
C ILE A 339 -0.05 13.89 5.66
N PHE A 340 -0.66 14.18 4.51
CA PHE A 340 -2.00 14.76 4.42
C PHE A 340 -2.90 13.86 3.55
N LEU A 341 -3.79 13.04 4.12
CA LEU A 341 -4.11 12.85 5.54
C LEU A 341 -4.17 11.36 5.88
N VAL A 342 -3.86 10.99 7.12
CA VAL A 342 -3.52 9.59 7.46
C VAL A 342 -4.67 8.61 7.25
N THR A 343 -5.91 9.09 7.39
CA THR A 343 -7.13 8.26 7.24
C THR A 343 -7.50 8.00 5.78
N ASN A 344 -6.85 8.69 4.83
CA ASN A 344 -7.03 8.39 3.42
C ASN A 344 -6.25 7.16 2.96
N ASP A 345 -5.35 6.62 3.79
CA ASP A 345 -4.57 5.45 3.46
C ASP A 345 -5.47 4.19 3.34
N ASP A 346 -5.12 3.28 2.42
CA ASP A 346 -5.81 1.99 2.29
C ASP A 346 -5.14 0.97 3.20
N ASN A 347 -5.76 0.68 4.35
CA ASN A 347 -5.24 -0.29 5.31
C ASN A 347 -3.78 -0.01 5.73
N TRP A 348 -3.39 1.26 5.86
CA TRP A 348 -2.03 1.71 6.21
C TRP A 348 -0.94 1.30 5.21
N GLU A 349 -1.30 1.02 3.94
CA GLU A 349 -0.37 0.57 2.90
C GLU A 349 0.71 1.61 2.61
N LEU A 350 0.34 2.86 2.36
CA LEU A 350 1.30 3.93 2.07
C LEU A 350 2.12 4.30 3.32
N SER A 351 1.50 4.29 4.50
CA SER A 351 2.17 4.52 5.77
C SER A 351 3.25 3.47 6.06
N ARG A 352 2.97 2.18 5.81
CA ARG A 352 3.97 1.10 5.93
C ARG A 352 5.06 1.22 4.87
N ALA A 353 4.69 1.56 3.63
CA ALA A 353 5.65 1.82 2.58
C ALA A 353 6.61 2.96 2.96
N ALA A 354 6.09 4.01 3.60
CA ALA A 354 6.88 5.14 4.07
C ALA A 354 7.75 4.82 5.31
N TYR A 355 7.22 4.00 6.22
CA TYR A 355 7.93 3.53 7.42
C TYR A 355 9.21 2.76 7.04
N GLY A 356 9.17 2.00 5.95
CA GLY A 356 10.32 1.26 5.44
C GLY A 356 10.53 -0.11 6.10
N GLU A 357 9.44 -0.82 6.47
CA GLU A 357 9.56 -2.26 6.76
C GLU A 357 10.28 -2.96 5.60
N GLN A 358 11.29 -3.76 5.97
CA GLN A 358 12.35 -4.30 5.12
C GLN A 358 11.87 -4.85 3.76
N THR A 359 11.73 -3.98 2.78
CA THR A 359 11.61 -4.34 1.35
C THR A 359 12.80 -3.85 0.53
N ASP A 360 13.82 -3.28 1.19
CA ASP A 360 15.07 -2.86 0.56
C ASP A 360 15.82 -4.05 -0.09
N LYS A 361 15.65 -5.27 0.46
CA LYS A 361 16.16 -6.50 -0.18
C LYS A 361 15.40 -6.85 -1.46
N GLY A 362 14.10 -6.58 -1.54
CA GLY A 362 13.29 -6.85 -2.73
C GLY A 362 13.52 -5.85 -3.85
N TYR A 363 13.62 -4.56 -3.50
CA TYR A 363 13.84 -3.48 -4.45
C TYR A 363 15.25 -3.52 -5.07
N LYS A 364 16.30 -3.70 -4.25
CA LYS A 364 17.67 -3.91 -4.75
C LYS A 364 17.79 -5.16 -5.61
N ARG A 365 17.12 -6.26 -5.24
CA ARG A 365 17.12 -7.52 -6.01
C ARG A 365 16.35 -7.42 -7.34
N ARG A 366 15.40 -6.48 -7.48
CA ARG A 366 14.71 -6.19 -8.74
C ARG A 366 15.46 -5.21 -9.65
N LEU A 367 16.18 -4.23 -9.09
CA LEU A 367 16.97 -3.25 -9.87
C LEU A 367 18.36 -3.77 -10.30
N LEU A 368 19.00 -4.62 -9.49
CA LEU A 368 20.28 -5.25 -9.84
C LEU A 368 20.27 -5.90 -11.23
N PRO A 369 19.29 -6.74 -11.61
CA PRO A 369 19.25 -7.30 -12.96
C PRO A 369 18.98 -6.23 -14.03
N ILE A 370 18.23 -5.15 -13.75
CA ILE A 370 17.96 -4.07 -14.71
C ILE A 370 19.23 -3.28 -15.06
N ILE A 371 20.17 -3.14 -14.13
CA ILE A 371 21.46 -2.47 -14.37
C ILE A 371 22.52 -3.46 -14.88
N ILE A 372 22.54 -4.68 -14.34
CA ILE A 372 23.53 -5.70 -14.71
C ILE A 372 23.27 -6.25 -16.12
N LEU A 373 22.01 -6.45 -16.55
CA LEU A 373 21.72 -6.94 -17.91
C LEU A 373 22.30 -6.05 -19.01
N PRO A 374 22.07 -4.72 -19.06
CA PRO A 374 22.61 -3.88 -20.12
C PRO A 374 24.13 -3.80 -20.05
N ILE A 375 24.74 -3.76 -18.86
CA ILE A 375 26.20 -3.79 -18.72
C ILE A 375 26.77 -5.13 -19.20
N ALA A 376 26.14 -6.25 -18.85
CA ALA A 376 26.49 -7.58 -19.33
C ALA A 376 26.32 -7.68 -20.87
N LEU A 377 25.26 -7.11 -21.43
CA LEU A 377 25.04 -7.09 -22.88
C LEU A 377 26.10 -6.27 -23.60
N ILE A 378 26.44 -5.08 -23.09
CA ILE A 378 27.48 -4.21 -23.65
C ILE A 378 28.84 -4.89 -23.58
N THR A 379 29.17 -5.54 -22.45
CA THR A 379 30.45 -6.25 -22.29
C THR A 379 30.52 -7.48 -23.19
N ILE A 380 29.45 -8.26 -23.34
CA ILE A 380 29.37 -9.37 -24.31
C ILE A 380 29.53 -8.84 -25.74
N LEU A 381 28.88 -7.73 -26.09
CA LEU A 381 28.99 -7.13 -27.42
C LEU A 381 30.42 -6.68 -27.72
N LEU A 382 31.10 -6.06 -26.74
CA LEU A 382 32.51 -5.69 -26.83
C LEU A 382 33.41 -6.90 -26.98
N ILE A 383 33.17 -7.99 -26.22
CA ILE A 383 33.90 -9.25 -26.37
C ILE A 383 33.69 -9.83 -27.77
N PHE A 384 32.47 -9.82 -28.30
CA PHE A 384 32.17 -10.26 -29.66
C PHE A 384 32.86 -9.42 -30.72
N ILE A 385 32.92 -8.09 -30.55
CA ILE A 385 33.65 -7.20 -31.46
C ILE A 385 35.14 -7.52 -31.42
N VAL A 386 35.74 -7.66 -30.23
CA VAL A 386 37.14 -8.04 -30.08
C VAL A 386 37.41 -9.42 -30.68
N PHE A 387 36.53 -10.39 -30.45
CA PHE A 387 36.64 -11.73 -31.00
C PHE A 387 36.46 -11.73 -32.52
N TYR A 388 35.57 -10.90 -33.07
CA TYR A 388 35.38 -10.74 -34.50
C TYR A 388 36.60 -10.09 -35.16
N VAL A 389 37.19 -9.06 -34.55
CA VAL A 389 38.43 -8.43 -35.03
C VAL A 389 39.60 -9.41 -34.92
N ARG A 390 39.74 -10.14 -33.81
CA ARG A 390 40.74 -11.20 -33.64
C ARG A 390 40.52 -12.36 -34.61
N HIS A 391 39.29 -12.79 -34.83
CA HIS A 391 38.93 -13.85 -35.78
C HIS A 391 39.18 -13.40 -37.22
N LYS A 392 38.90 -12.14 -37.58
CA LYS A 392 39.27 -11.58 -38.88
C LYS A 392 40.80 -11.49 -39.06
N ALA A 393 41.53 -11.18 -37.99
CA ALA A 393 42.99 -11.21 -37.98
C ALA A 393 43.58 -12.64 -38.03
N LEU A 394 42.91 -13.61 -37.40
CA LEU A 394 43.29 -15.03 -37.37
C LEU A 394 42.82 -15.79 -38.62
N LYS A 395 41.77 -15.35 -39.32
CA LYS A 395 41.38 -15.90 -40.64
C LYS A 395 42.33 -15.45 -41.76
N SER A 396 43.25 -14.53 -41.47
CA SER A 396 44.46 -14.25 -42.27
C SER A 396 45.60 -15.25 -41.98
N LYS A 397 45.53 -16.03 -40.89
CA LYS A 397 46.52 -17.04 -40.50
C LYS A 397 45.88 -18.25 -39.81
N GLY A 398 45.63 -19.32 -40.57
CA GLY A 398 45.69 -20.68 -40.00
C GLY A 398 44.36 -21.38 -39.78
N MET A 399 43.98 -22.09 -40.84
CA MET A 399 43.23 -23.35 -40.90
C MET A 399 43.66 -24.38 -39.84
N ARG A 400 42.72 -25.28 -39.47
CA ARG A 400 42.84 -26.59 -38.74
C ARG A 400 42.70 -26.49 -37.20
N ALA A 401 41.96 -27.33 -36.47
CA ALA A 401 41.10 -28.48 -36.76
C ALA A 401 40.17 -28.72 -35.53
N LEU A 402 39.07 -29.43 -35.77
CA LEU A 402 38.03 -29.87 -34.82
C LEU A 402 38.25 -31.34 -34.44
N GLY A 403 37.76 -31.77 -33.27
CA GLY A 403 37.54 -33.18 -32.89
C GLY A 403 37.59 -33.32 -31.36
N ASP A 404 36.48 -33.31 -30.60
CA ASP A 404 35.34 -34.25 -30.51
C ASP A 404 35.68 -35.54 -29.73
N LEU A 405 35.01 -35.78 -28.58
CA LEU A 405 34.20 -36.98 -28.29
C LEU A 405 33.66 -37.02 -26.83
N SER A 406 32.33 -36.98 -26.76
CA SER A 406 31.34 -37.85 -26.07
C SER A 406 31.54 -38.58 -24.72
N SER A 407 30.41 -38.60 -23.98
CA SER A 407 29.83 -39.69 -23.15
C SER A 407 30.42 -39.90 -21.72
N SER A 408 29.71 -40.30 -20.65
CA SER A 408 28.36 -40.86 -20.41
C SER A 408 28.22 -41.18 -18.89
N ARG A 409 26.99 -41.13 -18.33
CA ARG A 409 26.45 -41.86 -17.12
C ARG A 409 27.05 -41.54 -15.73
N ASN A 410 26.40 -41.71 -14.57
CA ASN A 410 25.04 -42.10 -14.14
C ASN A 410 24.83 -41.69 -12.66
N ALA A 411 23.59 -41.86 -12.20
CA ALA A 411 22.93 -41.48 -10.95
C ALA A 411 23.50 -42.01 -9.61
N ASP A 412 23.12 -41.34 -8.51
CA ASP A 412 22.56 -41.93 -7.27
C ASP A 412 22.04 -40.77 -6.37
N THR A 413 20.88 -40.78 -5.68
CA THR A 413 20.61 -41.57 -4.46
C THR A 413 19.17 -41.37 -3.92
N LYS A 414 18.65 -42.44 -3.29
CA LYS A 414 17.81 -42.58 -2.06
C LYS A 414 16.29 -42.30 -2.05
N ASP A 415 15.59 -43.36 -1.63
CA ASP A 415 14.20 -43.48 -1.18
C ASP A 415 14.03 -43.22 0.35
N PRO A 416 12.77 -43.06 0.85
CA PRO A 416 12.42 -42.09 1.90
C PRO A 416 12.15 -42.69 3.29
N GLU A 417 12.16 -41.82 4.30
CA GLU A 417 11.72 -42.13 5.67
C GLU A 417 10.20 -41.96 5.85
N ASP A 418 9.68 -42.88 6.66
CA ASP A 418 8.31 -43.18 7.04
C ASP A 418 7.76 -42.21 8.10
N LEU A 419 6.47 -41.82 8.03
CA LEU A 419 5.76 -41.12 9.12
C LEU A 419 4.26 -41.48 9.19
N ASP A 420 4.00 -42.42 10.10
CA ASP A 420 2.88 -42.64 11.03
C ASP A 420 1.38 -42.38 10.68
N SER A 421 0.61 -43.28 11.28
CA SER A 421 -0.72 -43.80 11.07
C SER A 421 -1.86 -43.02 11.76
N ASP A 422 -2.97 -42.76 11.03
CA ASP A 422 -4.36 -42.75 11.54
C ASP A 422 -5.43 -42.51 10.43
N ALA A 423 -5.39 -43.28 9.32
CA ALA A 423 -6.30 -43.08 8.17
C ALA A 423 -7.23 -44.29 7.88
N PRO A 424 -8.53 -44.09 7.58
CA PRO A 424 -9.44 -45.14 7.10
C PRO A 424 -8.88 -45.91 5.90
N LYS A 425 -8.91 -47.26 5.97
CA LYS A 425 -8.34 -48.15 4.94
C LYS A 425 -9.10 -48.03 3.60
N LEU A 426 -8.44 -47.43 2.60
CA LEU A 426 -8.88 -47.42 1.20
C LEU A 426 -8.66 -48.80 0.54
N GLN A 427 -9.55 -49.20 -0.39
CA GLN A 427 -9.40 -50.46 -1.13
C GLN A 427 -8.39 -50.32 -2.28
N VAL A 428 -7.49 -51.28 -2.44
CA VAL A 428 -6.62 -51.37 -3.62
C VAL A 428 -7.35 -52.14 -4.71
N PHE A 429 -7.47 -51.53 -5.90
CA PHE A 429 -8.08 -52.13 -7.08
C PHE A 429 -6.99 -52.52 -8.09
N SER A 430 -7.15 -53.67 -8.74
CA SER A 430 -6.26 -54.06 -9.82
C SER A 430 -6.57 -53.32 -11.12
N PHE A 431 -5.56 -53.14 -11.97
CA PHE A 431 -5.72 -52.46 -13.25
C PHE A 431 -6.76 -53.16 -14.13
N ASP A 432 -6.71 -54.49 -14.23
CA ASP A 432 -7.62 -55.26 -15.08
C ASP A 432 -9.09 -55.11 -14.62
N LYS A 433 -9.33 -54.99 -13.31
CA LYS A 433 -10.67 -54.78 -12.75
C LYS A 433 -11.22 -53.38 -13.05
N ILE A 434 -10.37 -52.35 -13.02
CA ILE A 434 -10.76 -50.98 -13.41
C ILE A 434 -10.96 -50.90 -14.93
N LYS A 435 -10.08 -51.54 -15.69
CA LYS A 435 -10.17 -51.63 -17.15
C LYS A 435 -11.51 -52.26 -17.57
N GLU A 436 -11.89 -53.38 -16.96
CA GLU A 436 -13.19 -54.02 -17.20
C GLU A 436 -14.35 -53.11 -16.79
N ALA A 437 -14.28 -52.52 -15.58
CA ALA A 437 -15.35 -51.66 -15.06
C ALA A 437 -15.60 -50.39 -15.90
N THR A 438 -14.57 -49.85 -16.55
CA THR A 438 -14.66 -48.67 -17.42
C THR A 438 -14.88 -49.02 -18.90
N ASN A 439 -14.97 -50.32 -19.22
CA ASN A 439 -15.01 -50.87 -20.57
C ASN A 439 -13.82 -50.37 -21.41
N ASP A 440 -12.61 -50.73 -20.97
CA ASP A 440 -11.31 -50.32 -21.51
C ASP A 440 -11.16 -48.81 -21.71
N PHE A 441 -11.62 -48.03 -20.73
CA PHE A 441 -11.55 -46.57 -20.76
C PHE A 441 -12.13 -45.95 -22.05
N LEU A 442 -13.21 -46.55 -22.58
CA LEU A 442 -13.88 -46.06 -23.78
C LEU A 442 -14.22 -44.57 -23.68
N ASN A 443 -13.95 -43.82 -24.75
CA ASN A 443 -14.21 -42.37 -24.80
C ASN A 443 -15.68 -42.00 -24.53
N ALA A 444 -16.64 -42.87 -24.87
CA ALA A 444 -18.06 -42.66 -24.58
C ALA A 444 -18.37 -42.61 -23.07
N ASN A 445 -17.51 -43.17 -22.23
CA ASN A 445 -17.63 -43.15 -20.77
C ASN A 445 -16.87 -41.98 -20.14
N LYS A 446 -16.27 -41.10 -20.92
CA LYS A 446 -15.53 -39.94 -20.40
C LYS A 446 -16.51 -38.93 -19.78
N LEU A 447 -16.31 -38.65 -18.50
CA LEU A 447 -17.09 -37.66 -17.73
C LEU A 447 -16.46 -36.26 -17.78
N GLY A 448 -15.14 -36.16 -18.03
CA GLY A 448 -14.44 -34.87 -18.12
C GLY A 448 -12.93 -35.00 -18.34
N GLU A 449 -12.31 -33.88 -18.71
CA GLU A 449 -10.85 -33.72 -18.87
C GLU A 449 -10.44 -32.35 -18.32
N GLY A 450 -9.34 -32.30 -17.56
CA GLY A 450 -8.73 -31.08 -17.08
C GLY A 450 -7.22 -31.26 -16.91
N GLY A 451 -6.53 -30.26 -16.34
CA GLY A 451 -5.06 -30.28 -16.16
C GLY A 451 -4.50 -31.42 -15.29
N PHE A 452 -5.37 -32.25 -14.71
CA PHE A 452 -5.04 -33.30 -13.75
C PHE A 452 -5.41 -34.71 -14.22
N GLY A 453 -5.80 -34.88 -15.49
CA GLY A 453 -6.08 -36.20 -16.08
C GLY A 453 -7.54 -36.41 -16.52
N LEU A 454 -7.83 -37.63 -16.95
CA LEU A 454 -9.11 -38.02 -17.57
C LEU A 454 -9.99 -38.72 -16.53
N VAL A 455 -11.29 -38.38 -16.52
CA VAL A 455 -12.27 -39.03 -15.64
C VAL A 455 -13.23 -39.88 -16.46
N TYR A 456 -13.36 -41.15 -16.10
CA TYR A 456 -14.22 -42.13 -16.76
C TYR A 456 -15.32 -42.62 -15.83
N LYS A 457 -16.52 -42.83 -16.35
CA LYS A 457 -17.58 -43.56 -15.69
C LYS A 457 -17.30 -45.06 -15.81
N GLY A 458 -17.47 -45.79 -14.71
CA GLY A 458 -17.40 -47.24 -14.70
C GLY A 458 -18.50 -47.86 -13.84
N LYS A 459 -18.61 -49.19 -13.91
CA LYS A 459 -19.53 -49.98 -13.10
C LYS A 459 -18.83 -51.24 -12.60
N LEU A 460 -18.77 -51.41 -11.28
CA LEU A 460 -18.16 -52.60 -10.66
C LEU A 460 -19.10 -53.82 -10.74
N PRO A 461 -18.60 -55.07 -10.57
CA PRO A 461 -19.38 -56.31 -10.73
C PRO A 461 -20.65 -56.44 -9.86
N MET A 462 -20.77 -55.66 -8.77
CA MET A 462 -21.96 -55.60 -7.90
C MET A 462 -22.93 -54.45 -8.24
N GLY A 463 -22.74 -53.80 -9.38
CA GLY A 463 -23.63 -52.76 -9.89
C GLY A 463 -23.35 -51.34 -9.40
N THR A 464 -22.36 -51.16 -8.51
CA THR A 464 -21.90 -49.85 -8.02
C THR A 464 -21.36 -49.02 -9.18
N GLU A 465 -21.99 -47.86 -9.43
CA GLU A 465 -21.45 -46.87 -10.37
C GLU A 465 -20.24 -46.17 -9.73
N ILE A 466 -19.15 -46.07 -10.49
CA ILE A 466 -17.90 -45.46 -10.05
C ILE A 466 -17.45 -44.38 -11.04
N ALA A 467 -16.69 -43.42 -10.54
CA ALA A 467 -15.89 -42.53 -11.36
C ALA A 467 -14.41 -42.86 -11.16
N VAL A 468 -13.67 -43.02 -12.25
CA VAL A 468 -12.26 -43.39 -12.26
C VAL A 468 -11.48 -42.22 -12.83
N LYS A 469 -10.68 -41.57 -11.99
CA LYS A 469 -9.76 -40.51 -12.40
C LYS A 469 -8.40 -41.14 -12.69
N ARG A 470 -8.00 -41.14 -13.97
CA ARG A 470 -6.71 -41.66 -14.45
C ARG A 470 -5.74 -40.50 -14.62
N LEU A 471 -4.66 -40.51 -13.85
CA LEU A 471 -3.67 -39.43 -13.85
C LEU A 471 -2.74 -39.54 -15.06
N SER A 472 -2.28 -38.39 -15.56
CA SER A 472 -1.39 -38.33 -16.73
C SER A 472 0.02 -38.82 -16.38
N LYS A 473 0.64 -39.62 -17.27
CA LYS A 473 2.03 -40.10 -17.13
C LYS A 473 3.10 -39.00 -17.30
N ALA A 474 2.72 -37.86 -17.88
CA ALA A 474 3.66 -36.83 -18.33
C ALA A 474 3.99 -35.74 -17.29
N SER A 475 3.44 -35.80 -16.07
CA SER A 475 3.73 -34.79 -15.04
C SER A 475 4.37 -35.40 -13.80
N THR A 476 5.51 -34.82 -13.38
CA THR A 476 6.10 -35.03 -12.04
C THR A 476 5.15 -34.58 -10.93
N GLN A 477 4.25 -33.65 -11.25
CA GLN A 477 3.21 -33.13 -10.37
C GLN A 477 2.11 -34.16 -10.03
N GLY A 478 1.84 -35.15 -10.91
CA GLY A 478 0.77 -36.13 -10.70
C GLY A 478 1.05 -37.18 -9.63
N VAL A 479 2.31 -37.39 -9.22
CA VAL A 479 2.68 -38.36 -8.18
C VAL A 479 2.46 -37.78 -6.79
N GLU A 480 2.96 -36.57 -6.55
CA GLU A 480 2.78 -35.83 -5.30
C GLU A 480 1.30 -35.50 -5.05
N GLU A 481 0.54 -35.22 -6.11
CA GLU A 481 -0.91 -35.02 -6.01
C GLU A 481 -1.67 -36.33 -5.74
N PHE A 482 -1.25 -37.47 -6.30
CA PHE A 482 -1.83 -38.78 -6.00
C PHE A 482 -1.63 -39.17 -4.54
N GLU A 483 -0.41 -39.04 -4.02
CA GLU A 483 -0.09 -39.35 -2.63
C GLU A 483 -0.84 -38.43 -1.66
N ASN A 484 -0.98 -37.14 -2.00
CA ASN A 484 -1.80 -36.20 -1.24
C ASN A 484 -3.30 -36.58 -1.27
N GLU A 485 -3.85 -36.94 -2.42
CA GLU A 485 -5.27 -37.27 -2.58
C GLU A 485 -5.61 -38.62 -1.91
N VAL A 486 -4.76 -39.64 -2.01
CA VAL A 486 -4.93 -40.92 -1.27
C VAL A 486 -4.84 -40.70 0.24
N THR A 487 -3.83 -39.96 0.71
CA THR A 487 -3.58 -39.75 2.15
C THR A 487 -4.69 -38.95 2.83
N LEU A 488 -5.31 -38.01 2.13
CA LEU A 488 -6.33 -37.13 2.71
C LEU A 488 -7.76 -37.55 2.50
N THR A 489 -8.08 -38.23 1.41
CA THR A 489 -9.45 -38.71 1.20
C THR A 489 -9.76 -39.96 2.00
N ALA A 490 -8.72 -40.71 2.42
CA ALA A 490 -8.84 -41.68 3.49
C ALA A 490 -9.43 -41.04 4.75
N ARG A 491 -8.97 -39.84 5.15
CA ARG A 491 -9.28 -39.20 6.44
C ARG A 491 -10.52 -38.29 6.44
N LEU A 492 -11.18 -38.05 5.29
CA LEU A 492 -12.30 -37.10 5.16
C LEU A 492 -13.51 -37.76 4.50
N GLN A 493 -14.46 -38.22 5.32
CA GLN A 493 -15.76 -38.73 4.88
C GLN A 493 -16.86 -37.75 5.27
N HIS A 494 -17.37 -36.97 4.31
CA HIS A 494 -18.46 -36.01 4.53
C HIS A 494 -19.53 -36.15 3.44
N ILE A 495 -20.81 -35.99 3.79
CA ILE A 495 -21.98 -36.22 2.91
C ILE A 495 -22.00 -35.39 1.62
N ASN A 496 -21.23 -34.29 1.58
CA ASN A 496 -21.15 -33.37 0.44
C ASN A 496 -19.85 -33.50 -0.38
N LEU A 497 -18.96 -34.43 -0.05
CA LEU A 497 -17.73 -34.70 -0.79
C LEU A 497 -17.85 -36.05 -1.52
N ALA A 498 -17.29 -36.13 -2.72
CA ALA A 498 -17.24 -37.40 -3.47
C ALA A 498 -16.40 -38.41 -2.71
N ARG A 499 -17.03 -39.51 -2.27
CA ARG A 499 -16.37 -40.55 -1.46
C ARG A 499 -15.38 -41.33 -2.31
N VAL A 500 -14.10 -41.32 -1.92
CA VAL A 500 -13.09 -42.22 -2.52
C VAL A 500 -13.29 -43.61 -1.98
N LEU A 501 -13.45 -44.56 -2.89
CA LEU A 501 -13.59 -45.99 -2.60
C LEU A 501 -12.23 -46.68 -2.55
N GLY A 502 -11.26 -46.20 -3.33
CA GLY A 502 -9.96 -46.82 -3.42
C GLY A 502 -9.07 -46.27 -4.52
N TYR A 503 -7.95 -46.96 -4.76
CA TYR A 503 -6.93 -46.55 -5.73
C TYR A 503 -6.28 -47.74 -6.44
N CYS A 504 -5.61 -47.47 -7.56
CA CYS A 504 -4.80 -48.41 -8.33
C CYS A 504 -3.45 -47.79 -8.65
N THR A 505 -2.37 -48.56 -8.44
CA THR A 505 -0.98 -48.20 -8.79
C THR A 505 -0.31 -49.24 -9.69
N GLU A 506 -1.05 -50.25 -10.15
CA GLU A 506 -0.53 -51.32 -11.00
C GLU A 506 -0.15 -50.81 -12.40
N ARG A 507 0.88 -51.43 -13.02
CA ARG A 507 1.35 -51.11 -14.39
C ARG A 507 1.78 -49.65 -14.60
N GLU A 508 2.31 -49.02 -13.56
CA GLU A 508 2.69 -47.59 -13.54
C GLU A 508 1.52 -46.62 -13.77
N GLU A 509 0.30 -47.10 -13.61
CA GLU A 509 -0.91 -46.30 -13.73
C GLU A 509 -1.38 -45.86 -12.35
N LYS A 510 -1.53 -44.54 -12.15
CA LYS A 510 -2.07 -43.99 -10.90
C LYS A 510 -3.51 -43.59 -11.13
N MET A 511 -4.43 -44.30 -10.49
CA MET A 511 -5.87 -44.07 -10.63
C MET A 511 -6.58 -44.00 -9.28
N LEU A 512 -7.56 -43.10 -9.19
CA LEU A 512 -8.43 -42.94 -8.03
C LEU A 512 -9.86 -43.34 -8.40
N VAL A 513 -10.50 -44.10 -7.52
CA VAL A 513 -11.86 -44.63 -7.71
C VAL A 513 -12.80 -43.96 -6.71
N TYR A 514 -13.81 -43.27 -7.23
CA TYR A 514 -14.84 -42.57 -6.45
C TYR A 514 -16.20 -43.23 -6.62
N GLU A 515 -17.05 -43.08 -5.62
CA GLU A 515 -18.48 -43.38 -5.74
C GLU A 515 -19.16 -42.37 -6.69
N HIS A 516 -19.94 -42.86 -7.65
CA HIS A 516 -20.69 -42.02 -8.58
C HIS A 516 -22.17 -41.94 -8.17
N THR A 517 -22.59 -40.78 -7.63
CA THR A 517 -23.97 -40.55 -7.18
C THR A 517 -24.70 -39.61 -8.15
N LYS A 518 -25.84 -40.02 -8.68
CA LYS A 518 -26.70 -39.15 -9.52
C LYS A 518 -27.37 -38.08 -8.65
N ARG A 519 -26.83 -36.86 -8.59
CA ARG A 519 -27.55 -35.72 -7.98
C ARG A 519 -28.67 -35.26 -8.92
N GLY A 520 -29.91 -35.46 -8.48
CA GLY A 520 -31.13 -35.03 -9.17
C GLY A 520 -31.35 -33.51 -9.15
N ASN A 521 -32.08 -33.04 -10.16
CA ASN A 521 -32.54 -31.67 -10.39
C ASN A 521 -32.87 -30.86 -9.12
N MET A 522 -32.33 -29.66 -8.99
CA MET A 522 -32.96 -28.58 -8.21
C MET A 522 -32.57 -27.20 -8.77
N LYS A 523 -33.43 -26.67 -9.64
CA LYS A 523 -33.74 -25.24 -9.65
C LYS A 523 -34.45 -24.94 -8.32
N LYS A 524 -33.86 -24.14 -7.45
CA LYS A 524 -34.59 -23.38 -6.41
C LYS A 524 -33.91 -22.02 -6.26
N GLU A 525 -34.71 -20.98 -6.46
CA GLU A 525 -34.43 -19.61 -6.02
C GLU A 525 -33.94 -19.62 -4.57
N TRP A 526 -32.90 -18.84 -4.28
CA TRP A 526 -32.47 -18.60 -2.91
C TRP A 526 -32.99 -17.22 -2.48
N SER A 527 -34.12 -17.22 -1.78
CA SER A 527 -34.47 -16.12 -0.89
C SER A 527 -33.47 -16.09 0.26
N PHE A 528 -32.88 -14.92 0.52
CA PHE A 528 -32.11 -14.72 1.75
C PHE A 528 -33.06 -14.81 2.93
N SER A 529 -32.90 -15.86 3.73
CA SER A 529 -33.41 -15.93 5.10
C SER A 529 -32.26 -16.45 5.94
N THR A 530 -31.59 -15.55 6.64
CA THR A 530 -30.57 -15.85 7.63
C THR A 530 -31.24 -16.56 8.82
N PRO A 531 -30.84 -17.78 9.19
CA PRO A 531 -31.08 -18.27 10.53
C PRO A 531 -30.21 -17.43 11.47
N SER A 532 -30.82 -16.81 12.47
CA SER A 532 -30.10 -16.17 13.57
C SER A 532 -29.15 -17.19 14.20
N LEU A 533 -27.85 -17.01 13.99
CA LEU A 533 -26.80 -17.68 14.76
C LEU A 533 -26.26 -16.65 15.74
N ASP A 534 -27.07 -16.44 16.77
CA ASP A 534 -26.66 -15.81 18.01
C ASP A 534 -25.93 -16.89 18.84
N ASP A 535 -24.64 -17.08 18.57
CA ASP A 535 -23.74 -17.76 19.50
C ASP A 535 -22.38 -17.07 19.48
N SER A 536 -22.14 -16.30 20.53
CA SER A 536 -21.06 -15.32 20.68
C SER A 536 -19.70 -15.94 21.02
N SER A 537 -19.50 -17.25 20.78
CA SER A 537 -18.25 -17.95 21.16
C SER A 537 -17.45 -18.62 20.03
N SER A 538 -17.89 -18.60 18.76
CA SER A 538 -17.17 -19.33 17.69
C SER A 538 -16.95 -18.57 16.37
N SER A 539 -16.94 -17.24 16.40
CA SER A 539 -16.65 -16.39 15.22
C SER A 539 -15.30 -16.73 14.55
N CYS A 540 -14.32 -17.19 15.33
CA CYS A 540 -12.99 -17.55 14.82
C CYS A 540 -13.01 -18.82 13.95
N LYS A 541 -13.86 -19.83 14.27
CA LYS A 541 -13.93 -21.09 13.50
C LYS A 541 -14.53 -20.90 12.12
N LEU A 542 -15.57 -20.07 12.01
CA LEU A 542 -16.20 -19.72 10.73
C LEU A 542 -15.25 -18.92 9.82
N ILE A 543 -14.56 -17.91 10.38
CA ILE A 543 -13.56 -17.13 9.62
C ILE A 543 -12.41 -18.03 9.16
N LYS A 544 -11.97 -18.97 10.00
CA LYS A 544 -10.92 -19.92 9.67
C LYS A 544 -11.33 -20.86 8.53
N CYS A 545 -12.54 -21.42 8.58
CA CYS A 545 -13.09 -22.25 7.51
C CYS A 545 -13.23 -21.47 6.18
N LEU A 546 -13.67 -20.20 6.24
CA LEU A 546 -13.74 -19.31 5.08
C LEU A 546 -12.36 -19.01 4.48
N GLN A 547 -11.35 -18.74 5.31
CA GLN A 547 -9.98 -18.52 4.85
C GLN A 547 -9.38 -19.77 4.21
N VAL A 548 -9.58 -20.95 4.81
CA VAL A 548 -9.15 -22.23 4.24
C VAL A 548 -9.86 -22.51 2.92
N ALA A 549 -11.17 -22.28 2.83
CA ALA A 549 -11.93 -22.45 1.59
C ALA A 549 -11.40 -21.54 0.47
N LEU A 550 -11.11 -20.27 0.78
CA LEU A 550 -10.53 -19.31 -0.16
C LEU A 550 -9.11 -19.70 -0.61
N LEU A 551 -8.31 -20.32 0.26
CA LEU A 551 -7.01 -20.88 -0.12
C LEU A 551 -7.14 -22.11 -1.04
N CYS A 552 -8.19 -22.90 -0.91
CA CYS A 552 -8.40 -24.08 -1.76
C CYS A 552 -8.75 -23.70 -3.22
N VAL A 553 -9.37 -22.53 -3.44
CA VAL A 553 -9.85 -22.07 -4.75
C VAL A 553 -8.93 -21.03 -5.41
N GLN A 554 -7.67 -20.94 -4.98
CA GLN A 554 -6.69 -20.02 -5.56
C GLN A 554 -6.52 -20.26 -7.06
N GLU A 555 -6.41 -19.19 -7.84
CA GLU A 555 -6.27 -19.28 -9.30
C GLU A 555 -5.00 -20.07 -9.71
N ASN A 556 -3.89 -19.85 -9.00
CA ASN A 556 -2.63 -20.56 -9.21
C ASN A 556 -2.57 -21.88 -8.39
N PRO A 557 -2.41 -23.06 -9.04
CA PRO A 557 -2.37 -24.34 -8.34
C PRO A 557 -1.28 -24.45 -7.27
N LYS A 558 -0.14 -23.76 -7.45
CA LYS A 558 0.98 -23.79 -6.48
C LYS A 558 0.71 -23.00 -5.20
N ASP A 559 -0.29 -22.12 -5.21
CA ASP A 559 -0.71 -21.33 -4.05
C ASP A 559 -1.85 -22.02 -3.28
N ARG A 560 -2.37 -23.14 -3.80
CA ARG A 560 -3.37 -23.95 -3.10
C ARG A 560 -2.64 -24.80 -2.06
N PRO A 561 -3.07 -24.78 -0.78
CA PRO A 561 -2.46 -25.60 0.24
C PRO A 561 -2.69 -27.07 -0.08
N SER A 562 -1.70 -27.90 0.25
CA SER A 562 -1.88 -29.34 0.25
C SER A 562 -3.01 -29.71 1.20
N MET A 563 -3.66 -30.82 0.93
CA MET A 563 -4.75 -31.29 1.78
C MET A 563 -4.23 -31.56 3.23
N LEU A 564 -2.94 -31.93 3.41
CA LEU A 564 -2.31 -32.13 4.73
C LEU A 564 -2.21 -30.81 5.51
N GLU A 565 -1.87 -29.72 4.81
CA GLU A 565 -1.85 -28.37 5.37
C GLU A 565 -3.27 -27.91 5.74
N ILE A 566 -4.28 -28.19 4.91
CA ILE A 566 -5.69 -27.90 5.20
C ILE A 566 -6.14 -28.62 6.47
N TYR A 567 -5.86 -29.92 6.60
CA TYR A 567 -6.20 -30.70 7.80
C TYR A 567 -5.51 -30.14 9.06
N SER A 568 -4.23 -29.78 8.95
CA SER A 568 -3.49 -29.15 10.04
C SER A 568 -4.06 -27.77 10.42
N MET A 569 -4.47 -26.95 9.44
CA MET A 569 -5.06 -25.63 9.65
C MET A 569 -6.44 -25.71 10.33
N LEU A 570 -7.23 -26.73 10.03
CA LEU A 570 -8.57 -26.92 10.60
C LEU A 570 -8.55 -27.56 11.99
N ARG A 571 -7.54 -28.38 12.32
CA ARG A 571 -7.42 -29.06 13.62
C ARG A 571 -6.73 -28.22 14.70
N ASP A 572 -5.73 -27.41 14.32
CA ASP A 572 -4.99 -26.57 15.27
C ASP A 572 -5.54 -25.15 15.27
N GLU A 573 -6.25 -24.77 16.35
CA GLU A 573 -6.92 -23.47 16.46
C GLU A 573 -5.95 -22.28 16.46
N THR A 574 -4.69 -22.49 16.87
CA THR A 574 -3.69 -21.42 17.05
C THR A 574 -2.77 -21.22 15.85
N LYS A 575 -2.76 -22.15 14.89
CA LYS A 575 -1.89 -22.09 13.73
C LYS A 575 -2.31 -20.96 12.78
N ALA A 576 -1.36 -20.08 12.46
CA ALA A 576 -1.54 -18.97 11.53
C ALA A 576 -1.79 -19.49 10.10
N ILE A 577 -2.87 -19.02 9.48
CA ILE A 577 -3.24 -19.38 8.11
C ILE A 577 -2.75 -18.29 7.16
N ALA A 578 -2.11 -18.71 6.06
CA ALA A 578 -1.68 -17.80 5.02
C ALA A 578 -2.89 -17.08 4.39
N THR A 579 -2.76 -15.78 4.13
CA THR A 579 -3.87 -15.03 3.52
C THR A 579 -4.07 -15.48 2.07
N PRO A 580 -5.28 -15.95 1.68
CA PRO A 580 -5.54 -16.35 0.31
C PRO A 580 -5.35 -15.18 -0.66
N LYS A 581 -4.73 -15.45 -1.81
CA LYS A 581 -4.67 -14.52 -2.95
C LYS A 581 -5.99 -14.65 -3.74
N ARG A 582 -6.12 -14.10 -4.95
CA ARG A 582 -7.42 -14.06 -5.66
C ARG A 582 -8.03 -15.47 -5.83
N PRO A 583 -9.30 -15.69 -5.41
CA PRO A 583 -10.02 -16.91 -5.74
C PRO A 583 -10.48 -16.87 -7.21
N MET A 584 -10.61 -18.05 -7.81
CA MET A 584 -11.08 -18.24 -9.20
C MET A 584 -12.51 -17.76 -9.42
#